data_AF-A0ABD6WEJ0-F1
#
_entry.id   AF-A0ABD6WEJ0-F1
#
_cell.length_a   1.000
_cell.length_b   1.000
_cell.length_c   1.000
_cell.angle_alpha   90.00
_cell.angle_beta   90.00
_cell.angle_gamma   90.00
#
_symmetry.space_group_name_H-M   'P 1'
#
loop_
_entity.id
_entity.type
_entity.pdbx_description
1 polymer ?
#
loop_
_entity_poly.entity_id
_entity_poly.type
_entity_poly.pdbx_seq_one_letter_code
_entity_poly.pdbx_strand_id
1 'polypeptide(L)'
;MTERPSARAGEAGALWGGRFAGGPSPELAALSKSTHFDWQLAPYDLAGSRAHARALAGAGYLDDAELTAMLAALDRLEAAVADGSFAADESDEDVHGALERGLMLEAGPELGGKLRAGRSRNDQIATFVRMYLRDHAALVSELVVQLIDALAAQASAHPSAIMPGRTHLQHAQPVLLAHHLLAHGWALLRDLERLRDWAVRADVSPYGSGALAGSTLGLDAEAVARDLGFASSVPNSIDGTASRDLVAEFAFVSAMIGIDVSRIAEEVVLWNTREFAFVTLDDGYSTGSSIMPQKKNPDIAELARGKSGRLIGNLTGLLATLKALPLAYNRDLQEDKEPVFDSVTTLEVLLPAFSGMIATLTFHTDRMAELAPQGFSLATDVAEWLVKKHVPFRDAHEITGELVKLAESQGRGLEDLDDAALASVSPLLTPDVRSVLSIEGSVASRDGVGGTAPDRVAEQLARLTERVRVVRGSLRGERP
;
A
#
# COMPACT_ATOMS: atom_id res chain seq x y z
N MET A 1 7.41 53.35 43.51
CA MET A 1 6.65 52.09 43.38
C MET A 1 6.08 52.08 41.99
N THR A 2 6.75 51.41 41.06
CA THR A 2 6.29 51.20 39.70
C THR A 2 6.14 49.70 39.53
N GLU A 3 4.89 49.25 39.47
CA GLU A 3 4.52 47.85 39.25
C GLU A 3 5.05 47.40 37.89
N ARG A 4 5.82 46.31 37.88
CA ARG A 4 6.15 45.59 36.66
C ARG A 4 4.92 44.77 36.26
N PRO A 5 4.49 44.78 34.98
CA PRO A 5 3.49 43.83 34.53
C PRO A 5 4.09 42.42 34.62
N SER A 6 3.54 41.58 35.48
CA SER A 6 3.82 40.15 35.52
C SER A 6 3.07 39.46 34.37
N ALA A 7 3.53 39.67 33.13
CA ALA A 7 3.15 38.80 32.03
C ALA A 7 3.98 37.52 32.15
N ARG A 8 3.42 36.48 32.77
CA ARG A 8 4.00 35.14 32.71
C ARG A 8 3.89 34.68 31.26
N ALA A 9 5.01 34.41 30.60
CA ALA A 9 5.10 33.88 29.25
C ALA A 9 4.60 32.41 29.16
N GLY A 10 3.34 32.18 29.51
CA GLY A 10 2.69 30.87 29.50
C GLY A 10 1.25 30.87 29.01
N GLU A 11 0.72 32.00 28.54
CA GLU A 11 -0.71 32.13 28.16
C GLU A 11 -1.00 31.91 26.67
N ALA A 12 -0.01 31.69 25.81
CA ALA A 12 -0.24 31.54 24.37
C ALA A 12 0.46 30.30 23.82
N GLY A 13 -0.18 29.12 23.93
CA GLY A 13 0.01 27.92 23.07
C GLY A 13 1.42 27.34 22.84
N ALA A 14 2.48 27.98 23.36
CA ALA A 14 3.85 27.76 22.95
C ALA A 14 4.58 26.88 23.97
N LEU A 15 5.11 25.76 23.49
CA LEU A 15 5.83 24.75 24.27
C LEU A 15 7.12 25.26 24.95
N TRP A 16 7.56 26.47 24.59
CA TRP A 16 8.86 27.04 24.95
C TRP A 16 8.77 28.23 25.92
N GLY A 17 7.57 28.59 26.39
CA GLY A 17 7.25 29.92 26.92
C GLY A 17 8.10 30.43 28.10
N GLY A 18 8.60 29.56 28.98
CA GLY A 18 9.28 30.01 30.20
C GLY A 18 10.67 30.65 30.02
N ARG A 19 11.35 30.40 28.88
CA ARG A 19 12.77 30.80 28.67
C ARG A 19 12.93 32.04 27.78
N PHE A 20 11.95 32.38 26.95
CA PHE A 20 12.09 33.46 25.99
C PHE A 20 11.61 34.79 26.57
N ALA A 21 12.38 35.85 26.34
CA ALA A 21 12.03 37.20 26.77
C ALA A 21 10.91 37.83 25.90
N GLY A 22 10.61 37.25 24.74
CA GLY A 22 9.51 37.59 23.84
C GLY A 22 8.95 36.34 23.14
N GLY A 23 7.85 36.48 22.40
CA GLY A 23 7.23 35.37 21.65
C GLY A 23 7.96 35.03 20.34
N PRO A 24 7.60 33.92 19.68
CA PRO A 24 8.10 33.60 18.34
C PRO A 24 7.70 34.69 17.33
N SER A 25 8.51 34.87 16.28
CA SER A 25 8.09 35.73 15.17
C SER A 25 6.91 35.09 14.42
N PRO A 26 6.07 35.87 13.74
CA PRO A 26 4.97 35.32 12.94
C PRO A 26 5.43 34.29 11.90
N GLU A 27 6.61 34.47 11.32
CA GLU A 27 7.20 33.55 10.33
C GLU A 27 7.57 32.21 10.96
N LEU A 28 8.18 32.23 12.15
CA LEU A 28 8.50 31.00 12.87
C LEU A 28 7.23 30.27 13.28
N ALA A 29 6.24 30.99 13.81
CA ALA A 29 4.96 30.39 14.21
C ALA A 29 4.23 29.74 13.02
N ALA A 30 4.23 30.40 11.86
CA ALA A 30 3.65 29.85 10.63
C ALA A 30 4.40 28.61 10.13
N LEU A 31 5.74 28.62 10.18
CA LEU A 31 6.57 27.49 9.75
C LEU A 31 6.45 26.28 10.68
N SER A 32 6.34 26.50 12.00
CA SER A 32 6.27 25.41 12.98
C SER A 32 4.92 24.72 13.03
N LYS A 33 3.86 25.38 12.55
CA LYS A 33 2.47 24.95 12.73
C LYS A 33 2.17 23.66 11.97
N SER A 34 1.67 22.65 12.67
CA SER A 34 1.31 21.34 12.09
C SER A 34 -0.16 20.97 12.23
N THR A 35 -0.98 21.76 12.93
CA THR A 35 -2.41 21.45 13.17
C THR A 35 -3.26 21.28 11.91
N HIS A 36 -2.80 21.78 10.76
CA HIS A 36 -3.45 21.58 9.47
C HIS A 36 -3.30 20.15 8.91
N PHE A 37 -2.34 19.36 9.41
CA PHE A 37 -2.17 17.95 9.04
C PHE A 37 -2.10 16.99 10.23
N ASP A 38 -1.62 17.38 11.40
CA ASP A 38 -1.39 16.46 12.53
C ASP A 38 -2.61 16.27 13.43
N TRP A 39 -3.71 16.98 13.19
CA TRP A 39 -4.95 16.81 13.95
C TRP A 39 -5.49 15.37 13.89
N GLN A 40 -5.18 14.64 12.82
CA GLN A 40 -5.49 13.21 12.69
C GLN A 40 -4.79 12.32 13.73
N LEU A 41 -3.76 12.83 14.42
CA LEU A 41 -3.10 12.13 15.52
C LEU A 41 -3.83 12.31 16.87
N ALA A 42 -4.89 13.13 16.95
CA ALA A 42 -5.57 13.43 18.21
C ALA A 42 -6.07 12.19 18.98
N PRO A 43 -6.69 11.17 18.34
CA PRO A 43 -7.12 9.96 19.04
C PRO A 43 -5.94 9.19 19.66
N TYR A 44 -4.80 9.15 18.96
CA TYR A 44 -3.59 8.47 19.41
C TYR A 44 -2.91 9.21 20.57
N ASP A 45 -2.90 10.55 20.55
CA ASP A 45 -2.40 11.33 21.69
C ASP A 45 -3.29 11.16 22.91
N LEU A 46 -4.61 11.18 22.77
CA LEU A 46 -5.54 10.96 23.88
C LEU A 46 -5.36 9.56 24.50
N ALA A 47 -5.18 8.52 23.67
CA ALA A 47 -4.79 7.20 24.14
C ALA A 47 -3.45 7.22 24.90
N GLY A 48 -2.43 7.88 24.33
CA GLY A 48 -1.13 8.11 24.96
C GLY A 48 -1.20 8.85 26.29
N SER A 49 -2.09 9.83 26.40
CA SER A 49 -2.34 10.63 27.58
C SER A 49 -2.96 9.80 28.71
N ARG A 50 -3.90 8.90 28.39
CA ARG A 50 -4.46 7.95 29.36
C ARG A 50 -3.42 6.97 29.87
N ALA A 51 -2.62 6.40 28.97
CA ALA A 51 -1.55 5.47 29.33
C ALA A 51 -0.50 6.15 30.23
N HIS A 52 -0.16 7.40 29.92
CA HIS A 52 0.75 8.20 30.75
C HIS A 52 0.18 8.51 32.14
N ALA A 53 -1.10 8.87 32.23
CA ALA A 53 -1.76 9.11 33.52
C ALA A 53 -1.70 7.85 34.41
N ARG A 54 -1.96 6.67 33.84
CA ARG A 54 -1.84 5.40 34.56
C ARG A 54 -0.39 5.12 35.00
N ALA A 55 0.59 5.41 34.14
CA ALA A 55 2.00 5.26 34.49
C ALA A 55 2.44 6.21 35.62
N LEU A 56 1.97 7.46 35.60
CA LEU A 56 2.20 8.43 36.68
C LEU A 56 1.59 7.95 38.00
N ALA A 57 0.36 7.43 37.99
CA ALA A 57 -0.26 6.86 39.17
C ALA A 57 0.51 5.63 39.69
N GLY A 58 0.92 4.72 38.79
CA GLY A 58 1.74 3.56 39.14
C GLY A 58 3.10 3.92 39.78
N ALA A 59 3.65 5.08 39.43
CA ALA A 59 4.87 5.62 40.03
C ALA A 59 4.62 6.55 41.25
N GLY A 60 3.37 6.73 41.67
CA GLY A 60 2.98 7.50 42.85
C GLY A 60 2.91 9.03 42.65
N TYR A 61 2.84 9.51 41.41
CA TYR A 61 2.70 10.95 41.09
C TYR A 61 1.25 11.42 40.94
N LEU A 62 0.30 10.47 40.86
CA LEU A 62 -1.14 10.70 40.95
C LEU A 62 -1.71 9.74 41.97
N ASP A 63 -2.59 10.22 42.85
CA ASP A 63 -3.41 9.34 43.69
C ASP A 63 -4.62 8.79 42.91
N ASP A 64 -5.37 7.87 43.52
CA ASP A 64 -6.53 7.22 42.87
C ASP A 64 -7.62 8.22 42.46
N ALA A 65 -7.82 9.28 43.25
CA ALA A 65 -8.83 10.30 42.95
C ALA A 65 -8.38 11.19 41.79
N GLU A 66 -7.10 11.56 41.76
CA GLU A 66 -6.48 12.32 40.68
C GLU A 66 -6.45 11.54 39.37
N LEU A 67 -6.10 10.25 39.41
CA LEU A 67 -6.16 9.38 38.24
C LEU A 67 -7.59 9.28 37.70
N THR A 68 -8.57 9.04 38.57
CA THR A 68 -9.98 8.93 38.17
C THR A 68 -10.47 10.24 37.53
N ALA A 69 -10.14 11.38 38.12
CA ALA A 69 -10.50 12.69 37.59
C ALA A 69 -9.80 13.00 36.26
N MET A 70 -8.51 12.63 36.13
CA MET A 70 -7.73 12.80 34.90
C MET A 70 -8.32 11.98 33.74
N LEU A 71 -8.63 10.70 33.98
CA LEU A 71 -9.23 9.84 32.95
C LEU A 71 -10.61 10.36 32.53
N ALA A 72 -11.44 10.78 33.48
CA ALA A 72 -12.75 11.36 33.16
C ALA A 72 -12.65 12.67 32.36
N ALA A 73 -11.62 13.49 32.60
CA ALA A 73 -11.36 14.70 31.82
C ALA A 73 -10.90 14.37 30.39
N LEU A 74 -10.03 13.37 30.22
CA LEU A 74 -9.61 12.88 28.91
C LEU A 74 -10.79 12.30 28.12
N ASP A 75 -11.71 11.59 28.78
CA ASP A 75 -12.93 11.07 28.12
C ASP A 75 -13.87 12.18 27.63
N ARG A 76 -14.03 13.26 28.41
CA ARG A 76 -14.79 14.43 27.96
C ARG A 76 -14.11 15.14 26.80
N LEU A 77 -12.79 15.30 26.86
CA LEU A 77 -12.01 15.92 25.79
C LEU A 77 -12.08 15.09 24.49
N GLU A 78 -11.99 13.76 24.58
CA GLU A 78 -12.15 12.88 23.42
C GLU A 78 -13.54 13.00 22.80
N ALA A 79 -14.59 13.04 23.62
CA ALA A 79 -15.96 13.25 23.13
C ALA A 79 -16.09 14.60 22.40
N ALA A 80 -15.50 15.67 22.94
CA ALA A 80 -15.50 16.99 22.34
C ALA A 80 -14.68 17.07 21.04
N VAL A 81 -13.57 16.33 20.94
CA VAL A 81 -12.80 16.19 19.69
C VAL A 81 -13.62 15.41 18.65
N ALA A 82 -14.28 14.34 19.05
CA ALA A 82 -15.05 13.47 18.16
C ALA A 82 -16.32 14.14 17.60
N ASP A 83 -17.01 14.97 18.39
CA ASP A 83 -18.19 15.71 17.95
C ASP A 83 -17.87 17.08 17.31
N GLY A 84 -16.59 17.48 17.32
CA GLY A 84 -16.08 18.72 16.73
C GLY A 84 -16.31 19.97 17.58
N SER A 85 -16.81 19.85 18.81
CA SER A 85 -16.95 20.98 19.75
C SER A 85 -15.60 21.45 20.31
N PHE A 86 -14.56 20.61 20.23
CA PHE A 86 -13.17 20.99 20.48
C PHE A 86 -12.30 20.80 19.24
N ALA A 87 -11.54 21.84 18.88
CA ALA A 87 -10.58 21.83 17.79
C ALA A 87 -9.32 22.62 18.15
N ALA A 88 -8.27 22.47 17.34
CA ALA A 88 -7.09 23.32 17.38
C ALA A 88 -7.49 24.79 17.14
N ASP A 89 -6.94 25.68 17.95
CA ASP A 89 -7.07 27.12 17.78
C ASP A 89 -6.00 27.66 16.83
N GLU A 90 -6.15 28.89 16.34
CA GLU A 90 -5.15 29.53 15.50
C GLU A 90 -3.79 29.65 16.20
N SER A 91 -3.81 29.78 17.52
CA SER A 91 -2.64 29.93 18.37
C SER A 91 -1.90 28.62 18.70
N ASP A 92 -2.51 27.46 18.40
CA ASP A 92 -1.88 26.16 18.68
C ASP A 92 -0.84 25.80 17.59
N GLU A 93 0.36 25.43 18.03
CA GLU A 93 1.46 24.97 17.16
C GLU A 93 1.14 23.59 16.56
N ASP A 94 0.73 22.65 17.41
CA ASP A 94 0.53 21.25 17.06
C ASP A 94 -0.67 20.64 17.81
N VAL A 95 -1.07 19.42 17.43
CA VAL A 95 -2.16 18.68 18.08
C VAL A 95 -1.90 18.46 19.58
N HIS A 96 -0.65 18.33 20.00
CA HIS A 96 -0.29 18.08 21.40
C HIS A 96 -0.59 19.30 22.28
N GLY A 97 -0.19 20.49 21.83
CA GLY A 97 -0.45 21.76 22.50
C GLY A 97 -1.94 22.07 22.56
N ALA A 98 -2.66 21.81 21.47
CA ALA A 98 -4.11 21.95 21.42
C ALA A 98 -4.79 21.02 22.43
N LEU A 99 -4.51 19.72 22.43
CA LEU A 99 -5.11 18.78 23.37
C LEU A 99 -4.73 19.05 24.82
N GLU A 100 -3.51 19.53 25.06
CA GLU A 100 -3.08 19.98 26.38
C GLU A 100 -3.88 21.19 26.87
N ARG A 101 -4.15 22.17 26.00
CA ARG A 101 -5.06 23.29 26.30
C ARG A 101 -6.47 22.77 26.61
N GLY A 102 -6.98 21.84 25.81
CA GLY A 102 -8.27 21.19 26.06
C GLY A 102 -8.33 20.50 27.42
N LEU A 103 -7.29 19.73 27.77
CA LEU A 103 -7.21 19.05 29.05
C LEU A 103 -7.18 20.02 30.23
N MET A 104 -6.50 21.17 30.10
CA MET A 104 -6.48 22.21 31.13
C MET A 104 -7.88 22.82 31.36
N LEU A 105 -8.70 22.94 30.31
CA LEU A 105 -10.09 23.39 30.43
C LEU A 105 -10.96 22.34 31.13
N GLU A 106 -10.75 21.06 30.83
CA GLU A 106 -11.57 19.94 31.35
C GLU A 106 -11.18 19.49 32.77
N ALA A 107 -9.88 19.49 33.10
CA ALA A 107 -9.34 18.99 34.38
C ALA A 107 -8.93 20.13 35.33
N GLY A 108 -8.85 21.37 34.84
CA GLY A 108 -8.26 22.49 35.56
C GLY A 108 -6.72 22.49 35.52
N PRO A 109 -6.08 23.65 35.80
CA PRO A 109 -4.64 23.84 35.60
C PRO A 109 -3.75 23.00 36.53
N GLU A 110 -4.23 22.69 37.74
CA GLU A 110 -3.46 21.92 38.71
C GLU A 110 -3.38 20.44 38.29
N LEU A 111 -4.53 19.79 38.08
CA LEU A 111 -4.56 18.38 37.69
C LEU A 111 -4.04 18.19 36.26
N GLY A 112 -4.53 18.97 35.29
CA GLY A 112 -4.08 18.88 33.90
C GLY A 112 -2.57 19.13 33.74
N GLY A 113 -2.01 20.03 34.56
CA GLY A 113 -0.56 20.30 34.59
C GLY A 113 0.29 19.12 35.05
N LYS A 114 -0.24 18.23 35.90
CA LYS A 114 0.48 17.03 36.36
C LYS A 114 0.80 16.05 35.23
N LEU A 115 -0.02 16.01 34.17
CA LEU A 115 0.20 15.10 33.04
C LEU A 115 1.52 15.38 32.29
N ARG A 116 2.09 16.59 32.43
CA ARG A 116 3.38 16.96 31.81
C ARG A 116 4.58 16.25 32.44
N ALA A 117 4.45 15.75 33.67
CA ALA A 117 5.57 15.15 34.39
C ALA A 117 6.14 13.94 33.63
N GLY A 118 7.45 13.97 33.33
CA GLY A 118 8.15 12.85 32.68
C GLY A 118 7.79 12.61 31.21
N ARG A 119 7.00 13.48 30.58
CA ARG A 119 6.57 13.38 29.18
C ARG A 119 7.47 14.22 28.28
N SER A 120 7.83 13.72 27.10
CA SER A 120 8.52 14.52 26.08
C SER A 120 7.78 14.47 24.76
N ARG A 121 7.87 15.53 23.96
CA ARG A 121 7.24 15.53 22.64
C ARG A 121 7.96 14.55 21.70
N ASN A 122 9.25 14.29 21.92
CA ASN A 122 10.07 13.45 21.03
C ASN A 122 9.64 11.98 21.05
N ASP A 123 9.41 11.39 22.22
CA ASP A 123 8.96 10.01 22.35
C ASP A 123 7.46 9.87 22.13
N GLN A 124 6.66 10.88 22.51
CA GLN A 124 5.24 10.97 22.17
C GLN A 124 5.02 10.87 20.65
N ILE A 125 5.60 11.78 19.87
CA ILE A 125 5.33 11.86 18.43
C ILE A 125 5.83 10.60 17.70
N ALA A 126 6.99 10.06 18.10
CA ALA A 126 7.50 8.82 17.56
C ALA A 126 6.55 7.63 17.85
N THR A 127 5.90 7.63 19.01
CA THR A 127 4.90 6.63 19.37
C THR A 127 3.62 6.79 18.56
N PHE A 128 3.05 8.00 18.49
CA PHE A 128 1.74 8.22 17.86
C PHE A 128 1.78 8.03 16.35
N VAL A 129 2.85 8.44 15.67
CA VAL A 129 3.03 8.13 14.24
C VAL A 129 3.11 6.62 14.03
N ARG A 130 3.77 5.88 14.92
CA ARG A 130 3.85 4.41 14.83
C ARG A 130 2.50 3.74 15.05
N MET A 131 1.69 4.23 15.99
CA MET A 131 0.31 3.75 16.19
C MET A 131 -0.54 4.02 14.95
N TYR A 132 -0.51 5.26 14.45
CA TYR A 132 -1.21 5.65 13.22
C TYR A 132 -0.87 4.72 12.05
N LEU A 133 0.43 4.52 11.78
CA LEU A 133 0.86 3.68 10.67
C LEU A 133 0.43 2.22 10.85
N ARG A 134 0.36 1.68 12.08
CA ARG A 134 -0.11 0.31 12.33
C ARG A 134 -1.58 0.16 11.96
N ASP A 135 -2.42 1.10 12.37
CA ASP A 135 -3.86 1.08 12.06
C ASP A 135 -4.11 1.21 10.56
N HIS A 136 -3.44 2.17 9.92
CA HIS A 136 -3.58 2.40 8.50
C HIS A 136 -2.90 1.31 7.64
N ALA A 137 -1.83 0.67 8.11
CA ALA A 137 -1.28 -0.52 7.47
C ALA A 137 -2.27 -1.69 7.48
N ALA A 138 -3.01 -1.88 8.58
CA ALA A 138 -4.04 -2.91 8.66
C ALA A 138 -5.18 -2.61 7.68
N LEU A 139 -5.64 -1.36 7.59
CA LEU A 139 -6.66 -0.96 6.63
C LEU A 139 -6.19 -1.14 5.17
N VAL A 140 -5.01 -0.62 4.83
CA VAL A 140 -4.41 -0.80 3.50
C VAL A 140 -4.25 -2.28 3.16
N SER A 141 -3.87 -3.13 4.12
CA SER A 141 -3.78 -4.58 3.91
C SER A 141 -5.13 -5.18 3.49
N GLU A 142 -6.22 -4.81 4.17
CA GLU A 142 -7.56 -5.28 3.83
C GLU A 142 -8.02 -4.77 2.45
N LEU A 143 -7.65 -3.56 2.08
CA LEU A 143 -7.93 -3.01 0.75
C LEU A 143 -7.14 -3.71 -0.36
N VAL A 144 -5.89 -4.08 -0.10
CA VAL A 144 -5.09 -4.91 -1.03
C VAL A 144 -5.69 -6.31 -1.17
N VAL A 145 -6.17 -6.91 -0.07
CA VAL A 145 -6.89 -8.20 -0.11
C VAL A 145 -8.14 -8.09 -1.00
N GLN A 146 -8.94 -7.01 -0.88
CA GLN A 146 -10.11 -6.80 -1.72
C GLN A 146 -9.77 -6.71 -3.21
N LEU A 147 -8.64 -6.09 -3.57
CA LEU A 147 -8.16 -6.05 -4.95
C LEU A 147 -7.75 -7.45 -5.44
N ILE A 148 -7.05 -8.23 -4.61
CA ILE A 148 -6.68 -9.61 -4.95
C ILE A 148 -7.94 -10.46 -5.13
N ASP A 149 -8.94 -10.31 -4.27
CA ASP A 149 -10.22 -11.01 -4.35
C ASP A 149 -10.98 -10.64 -5.63
N ALA A 150 -10.97 -9.38 -6.06
CA ALA A 150 -11.57 -8.95 -7.31
C ALA A 150 -10.88 -9.59 -8.54
N LEU A 151 -9.54 -9.64 -8.55
CA LEU A 151 -8.77 -10.32 -9.60
C LEU A 151 -9.05 -11.83 -9.62
N ALA A 152 -9.08 -12.47 -8.44
CA ALA A 152 -9.35 -13.90 -8.29
C ALA A 152 -10.78 -14.26 -8.71
N ALA A 153 -11.76 -13.41 -8.40
CA ALA A 153 -13.14 -13.57 -8.84
C ALA A 153 -13.27 -13.49 -10.36
N GLN A 154 -12.62 -12.51 -11.00
CA GLN A 154 -12.59 -12.39 -12.45
C GLN A 154 -11.89 -13.59 -13.12
N ALA A 155 -10.78 -14.07 -12.55
CA ALA A 155 -10.09 -15.28 -13.00
C ALA A 155 -10.99 -16.52 -12.88
N SER A 156 -11.74 -16.64 -11.78
CA SER A 156 -12.69 -17.74 -11.55
C SER A 156 -13.89 -17.70 -12.49
N ALA A 157 -14.34 -16.50 -12.86
CA ALA A 157 -15.45 -16.29 -13.79
C ALA A 157 -15.05 -16.57 -15.25
N HIS A 158 -13.77 -16.45 -15.59
CA HIS A 158 -13.25 -16.65 -16.94
C HIS A 158 -12.10 -17.69 -16.98
N PRO A 159 -12.31 -18.92 -16.49
CA PRO A 159 -11.23 -19.88 -16.27
C PRO A 159 -10.65 -20.44 -17.58
N SER A 160 -11.41 -20.39 -18.67
CA SER A 160 -11.05 -20.94 -19.97
C SER A 160 -10.81 -19.89 -21.05
N ALA A 161 -11.00 -18.60 -20.74
CA ALA A 161 -10.82 -17.54 -21.72
C ALA A 161 -9.34 -17.44 -22.11
N ILE A 162 -9.04 -17.56 -23.40
CA ILE A 162 -7.68 -17.44 -23.93
C ILE A 162 -7.48 -16.03 -24.50
N MET A 163 -6.31 -15.46 -24.22
CA MET A 163 -5.88 -14.16 -24.76
C MET A 163 -4.45 -14.27 -25.32
N PRO A 164 -4.01 -13.30 -26.16
CA PRO A 164 -2.61 -13.22 -26.55
C PRO A 164 -1.77 -12.87 -25.32
N GLY A 165 -0.83 -13.75 -24.95
CA GLY A 165 0.26 -13.38 -24.05
C GLY A 165 1.19 -12.39 -24.76
N ARG A 166 1.78 -11.46 -24.00
CA ARG A 166 2.60 -10.40 -24.59
C ARG A 166 3.96 -10.26 -23.94
N THR A 167 4.95 -9.98 -24.78
CA THR A 167 6.27 -9.47 -24.39
C THR A 167 6.60 -8.31 -25.32
N HIS A 168 7.11 -7.19 -24.82
CA HIS A 168 7.29 -5.96 -25.62
C HIS A 168 6.00 -5.46 -26.29
N LEU A 169 4.84 -5.77 -25.69
CA LEU A 169 3.50 -5.54 -26.24
C LEU A 169 3.22 -6.26 -27.59
N GLN A 170 4.11 -7.15 -28.03
CA GLN A 170 3.93 -8.02 -29.19
C GLN A 170 3.27 -9.33 -28.79
N HIS A 171 2.55 -9.96 -29.72
CA HIS A 171 2.00 -11.29 -29.51
C HIS A 171 3.15 -12.29 -29.28
N ALA A 172 3.09 -12.98 -28.15
CA ALA A 172 3.97 -14.08 -27.81
C ALA A 172 3.17 -15.38 -27.89
N GLN A 173 3.02 -16.10 -26.78
CA GLN A 173 2.24 -17.35 -26.72
C GLN A 173 0.82 -17.08 -26.21
N PRO A 174 -0.20 -17.84 -26.63
CA PRO A 174 -1.52 -17.81 -26.01
C PRO A 174 -1.45 -18.15 -24.52
N VAL A 175 -2.23 -17.43 -23.69
CA VAL A 175 -2.35 -17.66 -22.24
C VAL A 175 -3.81 -17.57 -21.82
N LEU A 176 -4.15 -18.17 -20.67
CA LEU A 176 -5.44 -17.95 -20.05
C LEU A 176 -5.52 -16.52 -19.49
N LEU A 177 -6.64 -15.85 -19.68
CA LEU A 177 -6.96 -14.58 -19.03
C LEU A 177 -6.82 -14.71 -17.51
N ALA A 178 -7.34 -15.79 -16.95
CA ALA A 178 -7.19 -16.12 -15.54
C ALA A 178 -5.71 -16.15 -15.10
N HIS A 179 -4.81 -16.70 -15.92
CA HIS A 179 -3.38 -16.70 -15.63
C HIS A 179 -2.79 -15.29 -15.60
N HIS A 180 -3.20 -14.43 -16.54
CA HIS A 180 -2.77 -13.02 -16.58
C HIS A 180 -3.25 -12.25 -15.35
N LEU A 181 -4.53 -12.36 -14.99
CA LEU A 181 -5.10 -11.69 -13.82
C LEU A 181 -4.44 -12.12 -12.51
N LEU A 182 -4.21 -13.43 -12.34
CA LEU A 182 -3.56 -13.96 -11.15
C LEU A 182 -2.10 -13.55 -11.03
N ALA A 183 -1.39 -13.29 -12.13
CA ALA A 183 -0.03 -12.76 -12.08
C ALA A 183 0.06 -11.45 -11.27
N HIS A 184 -0.97 -10.60 -11.36
CA HIS A 184 -1.09 -9.39 -10.54
C HIS A 184 -1.45 -9.69 -9.09
N GLY A 185 -2.34 -10.67 -8.84
CA GLY A 185 -2.67 -11.12 -7.48
C GLY A 185 -1.43 -11.62 -6.72
N TRP A 186 -0.52 -12.34 -7.38
CA TRP A 186 0.75 -12.77 -6.79
C TRP A 186 1.71 -11.63 -6.49
N ALA A 187 1.65 -10.52 -7.22
CA ALA A 187 2.45 -9.33 -6.92
C ALA A 187 1.97 -8.65 -5.64
N LEU A 188 0.66 -8.40 -5.56
CA LEU A 188 0.00 -7.80 -4.41
C LEU A 188 0.11 -8.66 -3.15
N LEU A 189 0.11 -9.99 -3.26
CA LEU A 189 0.38 -10.88 -2.13
C LEU A 189 1.76 -10.60 -1.50
N ARG A 190 2.79 -10.31 -2.31
CA ARG A 190 4.11 -9.97 -1.77
C ARG A 190 4.08 -8.61 -1.06
N ASP A 191 3.21 -7.70 -1.45
CA ASP A 191 3.03 -6.45 -0.70
C ASP A 191 2.39 -6.71 0.67
N LEU A 192 1.41 -7.61 0.76
CA LEU A 192 0.85 -8.06 2.04
C LEU A 192 1.91 -8.73 2.93
N GLU A 193 2.79 -9.54 2.35
CA GLU A 193 3.92 -10.15 3.08
C GLU A 193 4.88 -9.07 3.62
N ARG A 194 5.16 -8.02 2.83
CA ARG A 194 5.95 -6.88 3.30
C ARG A 194 5.28 -6.11 4.44
N LEU A 195 3.96 -5.87 4.35
CA LEU A 195 3.20 -5.23 5.44
C LEU A 195 3.23 -6.07 6.72
N ARG A 196 3.09 -7.40 6.61
CA ARG A 196 3.22 -8.32 7.74
C ARG A 196 4.61 -8.23 8.37
N ASP A 197 5.66 -8.27 7.56
CA ASP A 197 7.03 -8.24 8.06
C ASP A 197 7.37 -6.88 8.68
N TRP A 198 6.88 -5.79 8.10
CA TRP A 198 6.99 -4.44 8.64
C TRP A 198 6.28 -4.31 9.99
N ALA A 199 5.06 -4.86 10.12
CA ALA A 199 4.26 -4.79 11.34
C ALA A 199 5.00 -5.36 12.56
N VAL A 200 5.82 -6.42 12.37
CA VAL A 200 6.66 -6.99 13.44
C VAL A 200 7.66 -5.96 13.99
N ARG A 201 8.31 -5.17 13.12
CA ARG A 201 9.25 -4.13 13.54
C ARG A 201 8.53 -2.91 14.12
N ALA A 202 7.35 -2.59 13.58
CA ALA A 202 6.51 -1.50 14.06
C ALA A 202 5.87 -1.78 15.44
N ASP A 203 5.94 -3.00 15.96
CA ASP A 203 5.29 -3.41 17.22
C ASP A 203 6.13 -3.13 18.50
N VAL A 204 7.01 -2.13 18.44
CA VAL A 204 7.85 -1.69 19.57
C VAL A 204 7.55 -0.23 19.88
N SER A 205 7.30 0.13 21.13
CA SER A 205 6.93 1.49 21.54
C SER A 205 8.16 2.36 21.85
N PRO A 206 8.28 3.57 21.26
CA PRO A 206 9.28 4.55 21.67
C PRO A 206 9.05 5.18 23.05
N TYR A 207 7.84 5.04 23.61
CA TYR A 207 7.42 5.73 24.83
C TYR A 207 8.31 5.41 26.02
N GLY A 208 8.64 6.43 26.83
CA GLY A 208 9.51 6.30 28.00
C GLY A 208 10.96 6.68 27.71
N SER A 209 11.29 6.94 26.43
CA SER A 209 12.58 7.47 25.99
C SER A 209 12.80 8.93 26.41
N GLY A 210 11.75 9.64 26.80
CA GLY A 210 11.80 11.06 27.14
C GLY A 210 12.33 11.88 25.96
N ALA A 211 13.14 12.90 26.24
CA ALA A 211 13.70 13.72 25.18
C ALA A 211 14.75 12.99 24.33
N LEU A 212 15.55 12.13 24.97
CA LEU A 212 16.60 11.30 24.34
C LEU A 212 17.28 10.32 25.31
N ALA A 213 17.19 10.54 26.63
CA ALA A 213 18.01 9.86 27.64
C ALA A 213 17.22 8.90 28.55
N GLY A 214 15.93 8.69 28.28
CA GLY A 214 15.02 7.94 29.15
C GLY A 214 14.37 8.81 30.23
N SER A 215 13.28 8.30 30.81
CA SER A 215 12.57 8.93 31.93
C SER A 215 13.32 8.74 33.26
N THR A 216 13.37 9.78 34.08
CA THR A 216 13.94 9.74 35.44
C THR A 216 12.89 9.53 36.53
N LEU A 217 11.61 9.47 36.16
CA LEU A 217 10.49 9.34 37.10
C LEU A 217 10.14 7.87 37.43
N GLY A 218 10.94 6.90 36.97
CA GLY A 218 10.67 5.48 37.25
C GLY A 218 9.36 4.97 36.65
N LEU A 219 8.88 5.59 35.57
CA LEU A 219 7.68 5.15 34.85
C LEU A 219 7.96 3.80 34.15
N ASP A 220 7.01 2.87 34.21
CA ASP A 220 7.11 1.58 33.52
C ASP A 220 6.77 1.75 32.03
N ALA A 221 7.81 1.91 31.20
CA ALA A 221 7.69 2.05 29.75
C ALA A 221 7.07 0.81 29.09
N GLU A 222 7.30 -0.39 29.62
CA GLU A 222 6.71 -1.64 29.13
C GLU A 222 5.21 -1.69 29.45
N ALA A 223 4.78 -1.16 30.60
CA ALA A 223 3.37 -1.02 30.90
C ALA A 223 2.67 -0.04 29.94
N VAL A 224 3.29 1.11 29.64
CA VAL A 224 2.75 2.07 28.66
C VAL A 224 2.68 1.44 27.27
N ALA A 225 3.72 0.72 26.84
CA ALA A 225 3.75 0.02 25.57
C ALA A 225 2.57 -0.95 25.44
N ARG A 226 2.33 -1.80 26.46
CA ARG A 226 1.20 -2.74 26.48
C ARG A 226 -0.15 -2.04 26.47
N ASP A 227 -0.31 -0.95 27.22
CA ASP A 227 -1.56 -0.18 27.27
C ASP A 227 -1.89 0.47 25.92
N LEU A 228 -0.87 0.82 25.13
CA LEU A 228 -0.98 1.34 23.77
C LEU A 228 -0.97 0.23 22.69
N GLY A 229 -1.02 -1.05 23.09
CA GLY A 229 -1.11 -2.18 22.18
C GLY A 229 0.19 -2.52 21.43
N PHE A 230 1.35 -2.14 21.95
CA PHE A 230 2.66 -2.61 21.48
C PHE A 230 3.11 -3.86 22.26
N ALA A 231 3.95 -4.69 21.65
CA ALA A 231 4.52 -5.86 22.32
C ALA A 231 5.62 -5.53 23.35
N SER A 232 6.38 -4.46 23.13
CA SER A 232 7.52 -4.08 23.99
C SER A 232 7.91 -2.60 23.83
N SER A 233 8.88 -2.13 24.60
CA SER A 233 9.50 -0.80 24.45
C SER A 233 10.85 -0.87 23.73
N VAL A 234 11.27 0.25 23.13
CA VAL A 234 12.58 0.38 22.47
C VAL A 234 13.73 0.17 23.45
N PRO A 235 14.81 -0.53 23.06
CA PRO A 235 15.94 -0.78 23.96
C PRO A 235 16.88 0.42 24.13
N ASN A 236 16.76 1.46 23.29
CA ASN A 236 17.63 2.63 23.30
C ASN A 236 16.80 3.91 23.07
N SER A 237 16.89 4.86 24.01
CA SER A 237 16.09 6.08 24.00
C SER A 237 16.53 7.11 22.95
N ILE A 238 17.81 7.15 22.60
CA ILE A 238 18.32 7.99 21.51
C ILE A 238 17.77 7.48 20.18
N ASP A 239 17.85 6.17 19.95
CA ASP A 239 17.31 5.52 18.75
C ASP A 239 15.79 5.70 18.67
N GLY A 240 15.06 5.40 19.75
CA GLY A 240 13.60 5.49 19.79
C GLY A 240 13.04 6.88 19.47
N THR A 241 13.78 7.94 19.83
CA THR A 241 13.36 9.31 19.55
C THR A 241 13.84 9.82 18.20
N ALA A 242 14.98 9.35 17.70
CA ALA A 242 15.62 9.85 16.49
C ALA A 242 15.25 9.06 15.22
N SER A 243 15.12 7.73 15.30
CA SER A 243 14.97 6.91 14.11
C SER A 243 13.59 7.03 13.47
N ARG A 244 13.55 7.00 12.13
CA ARG A 244 12.34 7.00 11.28
C ARG A 244 12.44 5.97 10.16
N ASP A 245 13.30 4.97 10.32
CA ASP A 245 13.46 3.86 9.39
C ASP A 245 12.13 3.13 9.15
N LEU A 246 11.32 2.91 10.20
CA LEU A 246 10.01 2.26 10.06
C LEU A 246 8.98 3.12 9.32
N VAL A 247 9.10 4.44 9.39
CA VAL A 247 8.25 5.37 8.61
C VAL A 247 8.66 5.31 7.13
N ALA A 248 9.96 5.29 6.85
CA ALA A 248 10.50 5.14 5.50
C ALA A 248 10.21 3.76 4.90
N GLU A 249 10.26 2.69 5.71
CA GLU A 249 9.92 1.33 5.27
C GLU A 249 8.43 1.24 4.90
N PHE A 250 7.54 1.82 5.71
CA PHE A 250 6.12 1.90 5.34
C PHE A 250 5.91 2.65 4.02
N ALA A 251 6.57 3.81 3.85
CA ALA A 251 6.52 4.58 2.61
C ALA A 251 7.00 3.77 1.40
N PHE A 252 8.03 2.92 1.58
CA PHE A 252 8.49 2.01 0.54
C PHE A 252 7.44 0.97 0.18
N VAL A 253 6.81 0.34 1.17
CA VAL A 253 5.75 -0.65 0.92
C VAL A 253 4.55 0.01 0.22
N SER A 254 4.15 1.22 0.64
CA SER A 254 3.12 1.99 -0.07
C SER A 254 3.49 2.29 -1.52
N ALA A 255 4.73 2.69 -1.80
CA ALA A 255 5.21 2.94 -3.16
C ALA A 255 5.20 1.67 -4.02
N MET A 256 5.59 0.52 -3.45
CA MET A 256 5.53 -0.77 -4.14
C MET A 256 4.09 -1.18 -4.49
N ILE A 257 3.14 -1.03 -3.57
CA ILE A 257 1.71 -1.23 -3.85
C ILE A 257 1.27 -0.33 -5.01
N GLY A 258 1.65 0.96 -4.98
CA GLY A 258 1.36 1.90 -6.05
C GLY A 258 1.92 1.46 -7.41
N ILE A 259 3.13 0.92 -7.46
CA ILE A 259 3.76 0.39 -8.67
C ILE A 259 3.03 -0.86 -9.18
N ASP A 260 2.70 -1.81 -8.31
CA ASP A 260 2.03 -3.04 -8.73
C ASP A 260 0.59 -2.77 -9.19
N VAL A 261 -0.10 -1.80 -8.59
CA VAL A 261 -1.39 -1.29 -9.09
C VAL A 261 -1.25 -0.55 -10.42
N SER A 262 -0.20 0.26 -10.62
CA SER A 262 -0.02 0.99 -11.90
C SER A 262 0.24 0.06 -13.08
N ARG A 263 0.81 -1.11 -12.85
CA ARG A 263 0.98 -2.15 -13.89
C ARG A 263 -0.36 -2.72 -14.33
N ILE A 264 -1.28 -3.00 -13.41
CA ILE A 264 -2.66 -3.41 -13.74
C ILE A 264 -3.36 -2.27 -14.49
N ALA A 265 -3.13 -1.03 -14.04
CA ALA A 265 -3.75 0.14 -14.63
C ALA A 265 -3.35 0.32 -16.10
N GLU A 266 -2.07 0.12 -16.44
CA GLU A 266 -1.57 0.16 -17.82
C GLU A 266 -2.29 -0.85 -18.71
N GLU A 267 -2.46 -2.09 -18.22
CA GLU A 267 -3.19 -3.15 -18.94
C GLU A 267 -4.64 -2.73 -19.17
N VAL A 268 -5.36 -2.23 -18.16
CA VAL A 268 -6.75 -1.77 -18.31
C VAL A 268 -6.86 -0.61 -19.31
N VAL A 269 -5.94 0.35 -19.26
CA VAL A 269 -5.89 1.47 -20.22
C VAL A 269 -5.73 0.93 -21.64
N LEU A 270 -4.80 0.00 -21.86
CA LEU A 270 -4.56 -0.60 -23.17
C LEU A 270 -5.73 -1.46 -23.64
N TRP A 271 -6.26 -2.32 -22.78
CA TRP A 271 -7.34 -3.26 -23.09
C TRP A 271 -8.66 -2.56 -23.44
N ASN A 272 -8.90 -1.38 -22.85
CA ASN A 272 -10.09 -0.55 -23.10
C ASN A 272 -9.98 0.32 -24.38
N THR A 273 -8.81 0.34 -25.05
CA THR A 273 -8.68 1.02 -26.35
C THR A 273 -9.55 0.35 -27.41
N ARG A 274 -9.86 1.06 -28.49
CA ARG A 274 -10.61 0.48 -29.62
C ARG A 274 -9.81 -0.58 -30.37
N GLU A 275 -8.50 -0.42 -30.40
CA GLU A 275 -7.54 -1.27 -31.09
C GLU A 275 -7.47 -2.66 -30.42
N PHE A 276 -7.45 -2.69 -29.09
CA PHE A 276 -7.48 -3.94 -28.33
C PHE A 276 -8.91 -4.46 -28.20
N ALA A 277 -9.80 -3.62 -27.64
CA ALA A 277 -11.19 -3.93 -27.32
C ALA A 277 -11.35 -5.22 -26.51
N PHE A 278 -10.45 -5.47 -25.56
CA PHE A 278 -10.46 -6.65 -24.68
C PHE A 278 -11.44 -6.51 -23.54
N VAL A 279 -11.73 -5.27 -23.13
CA VAL A 279 -12.65 -4.99 -22.04
C VAL A 279 -13.62 -3.85 -22.37
N THR A 280 -14.75 -3.86 -21.68
CA THR A 280 -15.61 -2.69 -21.49
C THR A 280 -15.64 -2.34 -20.00
N LEU A 281 -15.41 -1.06 -19.69
CA LEU A 281 -15.56 -0.51 -18.34
C LEU A 281 -17.04 -0.36 -17.96
N ASP A 282 -17.36 -0.56 -16.69
CA ASP A 282 -18.67 -0.22 -16.12
C ASP A 282 -18.88 1.30 -16.06
N ASP A 283 -20.13 1.75 -16.17
CA ASP A 283 -20.47 3.18 -16.17
C ASP A 283 -20.17 3.84 -14.82
N GLY A 284 -20.31 3.13 -13.70
CA GLY A 284 -20.00 3.64 -12.37
C GLY A 284 -18.51 3.82 -12.10
N TYR A 285 -17.66 3.21 -12.94
CA TYR A 285 -16.20 3.20 -12.80
C TYR A 285 -15.47 3.81 -14.00
N SER A 286 -16.17 4.55 -14.85
CA SER A 286 -15.60 5.25 -16.00
C SER A 286 -16.26 6.61 -16.21
N THR A 287 -15.57 7.51 -16.92
CA THR A 287 -16.21 8.73 -17.43
C THR A 287 -16.52 8.61 -18.91
N GLY A 288 -17.56 9.33 -19.36
CA GLY A 288 -17.99 9.37 -20.75
C GLY A 288 -17.68 10.70 -21.44
N SER A 289 -17.82 10.73 -22.76
CA SER A 289 -17.91 11.98 -23.52
C SER A 289 -19.37 12.39 -23.70
N SER A 290 -19.69 13.66 -23.46
CA SER A 290 -21.01 14.23 -23.77
C SER A 290 -21.37 14.25 -25.26
N ILE A 291 -20.38 14.05 -26.15
CA ILE A 291 -20.54 14.05 -27.61
C ILE A 291 -20.45 12.63 -28.20
N MET A 292 -19.64 11.75 -27.59
CA MET A 292 -19.37 10.40 -28.10
C MET A 292 -19.87 9.33 -27.10
N PRO A 293 -21.10 8.82 -27.25
CA PRO A 293 -21.74 7.94 -26.27
C PRO A 293 -21.03 6.59 -26.08
N GLN A 294 -20.22 6.17 -27.04
CA GLN A 294 -19.45 4.92 -27.00
C GLN A 294 -18.10 5.04 -26.29
N LYS A 295 -17.64 6.26 -25.97
CA LYS A 295 -16.30 6.50 -25.42
C LYS A 295 -16.36 6.42 -23.90
N LYS A 296 -15.79 5.36 -23.32
CA LYS A 296 -15.55 5.22 -21.87
C LYS A 296 -14.06 5.40 -21.57
N ASN A 297 -13.76 6.31 -20.66
CA ASN A 297 -12.39 6.65 -20.27
C ASN A 297 -11.99 5.86 -19.02
N PRO A 298 -10.76 5.30 -18.99
CA PRO A 298 -10.25 4.55 -17.84
C PRO A 298 -9.68 5.49 -16.75
N ASP A 299 -10.41 6.52 -16.32
CA ASP A 299 -9.92 7.56 -15.41
C ASP A 299 -9.30 7.00 -14.12
N ILE A 300 -9.92 5.97 -13.53
CA ILE A 300 -9.42 5.33 -12.31
C ILE A 300 -8.04 4.71 -12.55
N ALA A 301 -7.84 4.04 -13.69
CA ALA A 301 -6.55 3.47 -14.06
C ALA A 301 -5.50 4.55 -14.34
N GLU A 302 -5.88 5.61 -15.06
CA GLU A 302 -4.96 6.74 -15.33
C GLU A 302 -4.53 7.46 -14.04
N LEU A 303 -5.48 7.68 -13.12
CA LEU A 303 -5.21 8.23 -11.79
C LEU A 303 -4.34 7.29 -10.94
N ALA A 304 -4.55 5.98 -11.01
CA ALA A 304 -3.70 4.99 -10.33
C ALA A 304 -2.25 5.10 -10.81
N ARG A 305 -2.05 5.14 -12.14
CA ARG A 305 -0.74 5.30 -12.76
C ARG A 305 -0.07 6.61 -12.34
N GLY A 306 -0.80 7.73 -12.36
CA GLY A 306 -0.27 9.02 -11.89
C GLY A 306 0.06 9.04 -10.39
N LYS A 307 -0.81 8.48 -9.56
CA LYS A 307 -0.63 8.41 -8.10
C LYS A 307 0.54 7.51 -7.68
N SER A 308 0.89 6.50 -8.48
CA SER A 308 2.11 5.71 -8.22
C SER A 308 3.38 6.58 -8.19
N GLY A 309 3.48 7.58 -9.09
CA GLY A 309 4.58 8.55 -9.10
C GLY A 309 4.61 9.43 -7.85
N ARG A 310 3.45 9.81 -7.33
CA ARG A 310 3.33 10.55 -6.06
C ARG A 310 3.88 9.74 -4.89
N LEU A 311 3.52 8.47 -4.77
CA LEU A 311 4.01 7.58 -3.72
C LEU A 311 5.54 7.37 -3.78
N ILE A 312 6.10 7.25 -4.99
CA ILE A 312 7.55 7.21 -5.21
C ILE A 312 8.21 8.52 -4.75
N GLY A 313 7.60 9.65 -5.05
CA GLY A 313 8.04 10.98 -4.63
C GLY A 313 8.08 11.13 -3.11
N ASN A 314 7.01 10.70 -2.43
CA ASN A 314 6.93 10.73 -0.96
C ASN A 314 8.06 9.92 -0.32
N LEU A 315 8.29 8.68 -0.79
CA LEU A 315 9.41 7.86 -0.32
C LEU A 315 10.76 8.55 -0.54
N THR A 316 11.00 9.05 -1.75
CA THR A 316 12.29 9.62 -2.12
C THR A 316 12.59 10.89 -1.32
N GLY A 317 11.58 11.75 -1.14
CA GLY A 317 11.67 12.95 -0.30
C GLY A 317 11.97 12.59 1.15
N LEU A 318 11.24 11.63 1.72
CA LEU A 318 11.47 11.17 3.09
C LEU A 318 12.89 10.61 3.28
N LEU A 319 13.36 9.74 2.40
CA LEU A 319 14.74 9.22 2.46
C LEU A 319 15.78 10.33 2.38
N ALA A 320 15.55 11.37 1.57
CA ALA A 320 16.43 12.52 1.47
C ALA A 320 16.43 13.37 2.75
N THR A 321 15.27 13.57 3.38
CA THR A 321 15.15 14.26 4.68
C THR A 321 15.92 13.54 5.78
N LEU A 322 15.84 12.20 5.83
CA LEU A 322 16.50 11.40 6.87
C LEU A 322 18.02 11.30 6.69
N LYS A 323 18.54 11.57 5.49
CA LYS A 323 19.95 11.39 5.15
C LYS A 323 20.85 12.30 5.99
N ALA A 324 21.77 11.67 6.73
CA ALA A 324 22.87 12.33 7.43
C ALA A 324 22.45 13.29 8.58
N LEU A 325 21.26 13.10 9.14
CA LEU A 325 20.88 13.78 10.37
C LEU A 325 21.77 13.29 11.53
N PRO A 326 22.35 14.20 12.35
CA PRO A 326 23.05 13.81 13.57
C PRO A 326 22.05 13.30 14.61
N LEU A 327 22.46 12.40 15.50
CA LEU A 327 21.61 12.03 16.64
C LEU A 327 21.47 13.20 17.64
N ALA A 328 20.37 13.33 18.37
CA ALA A 328 19.16 12.49 18.40
C ALA A 328 18.01 13.10 17.57
N TYR A 329 16.95 13.60 18.22
CA TYR A 329 15.86 14.31 17.55
C TYR A 329 16.35 15.65 16.97
N ASN A 330 16.00 15.91 15.71
CA ASN A 330 16.14 17.20 15.04
C ASN A 330 14.79 17.62 14.48
N ARG A 331 14.58 18.93 14.29
CA ARG A 331 13.29 19.46 13.83
C ARG A 331 12.93 19.01 12.41
N ASP A 332 13.92 18.62 11.61
CA ASP A 332 13.77 17.95 10.31
C ASP A 332 12.84 16.73 10.40
N LEU A 333 12.81 16.04 11.54
CA LEU A 333 11.91 14.89 11.77
C LEU A 333 10.43 15.29 11.92
N GLN A 334 10.08 16.58 11.81
CA GLN A 334 8.69 17.00 11.67
C GLN A 334 8.12 16.61 10.28
N GLU A 335 8.99 16.55 9.26
CA GLU A 335 8.67 16.21 7.86
C GLU A 335 8.43 14.70 7.62
N ASP A 336 8.45 13.88 8.66
CA ASP A 336 8.19 12.44 8.56
C ASP A 336 6.72 12.09 8.30
N LYS A 337 5.78 13.00 8.64
CA LYS A 337 4.34 12.76 8.69
C LYS A 337 3.62 13.01 7.37
N GLU A 338 3.78 14.19 6.79
CA GLU A 338 3.02 14.57 5.58
C GLU A 338 3.21 13.59 4.42
N PRO A 339 4.43 13.11 4.10
CA PRO A 339 4.62 12.14 3.02
C PRO A 339 3.88 10.82 3.27
N VAL A 340 3.85 10.32 4.51
CA VAL A 340 3.19 9.04 4.82
C VAL A 340 1.68 9.19 5.00
N PHE A 341 1.21 10.30 5.57
CA PHE A 341 -0.23 10.62 5.63
C PHE A 341 -0.81 10.75 4.22
N ASP A 342 -0.05 11.37 3.32
CA ASP A 342 -0.43 11.46 1.93
C ASP A 342 -0.44 10.09 1.23
N SER A 343 0.54 9.24 1.52
CA SER A 343 0.58 7.88 0.99
C SER A 343 -0.60 7.03 1.46
N VAL A 344 -0.93 7.10 2.75
CA VAL A 344 -2.12 6.46 3.35
C VAL A 344 -3.39 6.95 2.66
N THR A 345 -3.63 8.27 2.66
CA THR A 345 -4.83 8.87 2.04
C THR A 345 -4.94 8.49 0.56
N THR A 346 -3.82 8.49 -0.15
CA THR A 346 -3.78 8.12 -1.57
C THR A 346 -4.21 6.66 -1.77
N LEU A 347 -3.69 5.72 -0.99
CA LEU A 347 -4.02 4.30 -1.11
C LEU A 347 -5.45 3.98 -0.66
N GLU A 348 -5.92 4.60 0.42
CA GLU A 348 -7.27 4.38 0.94
C GLU A 348 -8.37 4.88 0.03
N VAL A 349 -8.10 5.93 -0.76
CA VAL A 349 -9.01 6.39 -1.81
C VAL A 349 -8.86 5.56 -3.09
N LEU A 350 -7.63 5.20 -3.45
CA LEU A 350 -7.33 4.54 -4.73
C LEU A 350 -7.79 3.07 -4.76
N LEU A 351 -7.45 2.29 -3.74
CA LEU A 351 -7.65 0.84 -3.75
C LEU A 351 -9.13 0.42 -3.85
N PRO A 352 -10.10 1.05 -3.14
CA PRO A 352 -11.52 0.71 -3.31
C PRO A 352 -12.03 1.03 -4.73
N ALA A 353 -11.69 2.21 -5.26
CA ALA A 353 -12.09 2.62 -6.61
C ALA A 353 -11.51 1.67 -7.68
N PHE A 354 -10.24 1.29 -7.52
CA PHE A 354 -9.56 0.36 -8.42
C PHE A 354 -10.11 -1.06 -8.32
N SER A 355 -10.38 -1.55 -7.10
CA SER A 355 -10.98 -2.88 -6.88
C SER A 355 -12.38 -2.98 -7.50
N GLY A 356 -13.21 -1.95 -7.32
CA GLY A 356 -14.54 -1.90 -7.94
C GLY A 356 -14.49 -1.85 -9.47
N MET A 357 -13.54 -1.10 -10.04
CA MET A 357 -13.29 -1.11 -11.48
C MET A 357 -12.94 -2.53 -11.97
N ILE A 358 -11.99 -3.22 -11.32
CA ILE A 358 -11.61 -4.59 -11.69
C ILE A 358 -12.78 -5.57 -11.56
N ALA A 359 -13.53 -5.49 -10.45
CA ALA A 359 -14.66 -6.38 -10.19
C ALA A 359 -15.80 -6.25 -11.21
N THR A 360 -15.92 -5.10 -11.86
CA THR A 360 -17.00 -4.79 -12.82
C THR A 360 -16.56 -4.79 -14.28
N LEU A 361 -15.27 -5.02 -14.56
CA LEU A 361 -14.77 -5.17 -15.93
C LEU A 361 -15.51 -6.27 -16.67
N THR A 362 -16.02 -5.95 -17.86
CA THR A 362 -16.58 -6.93 -18.79
C THR A 362 -15.53 -7.32 -19.81
N PHE A 363 -15.18 -8.61 -19.88
CA PHE A 363 -14.18 -9.13 -20.81
C PHE A 363 -14.81 -9.59 -22.13
N HIS A 364 -14.21 -9.22 -23.26
CA HIS A 364 -14.62 -9.64 -24.60
C HIS A 364 -13.81 -10.87 -25.02
N THR A 365 -14.20 -12.04 -24.49
CA THR A 365 -13.45 -13.30 -24.67
C THR A 365 -13.30 -13.72 -26.13
N ASP A 366 -14.31 -13.46 -26.96
CA ASP A 366 -14.26 -13.78 -28.39
C ASP A 366 -13.19 -12.96 -29.11
N ARG A 367 -13.07 -11.66 -28.79
CA ARG A 367 -12.05 -10.78 -29.33
C ARG A 367 -10.64 -11.21 -28.90
N MET A 368 -10.50 -11.64 -27.65
CA MET A 368 -9.22 -12.13 -27.13
C MET A 368 -8.81 -13.44 -27.82
N ALA A 369 -9.75 -14.37 -28.00
CA ALA A 369 -9.52 -15.64 -28.71
C ALA A 369 -9.17 -15.41 -30.19
N GLU A 370 -9.83 -14.45 -30.86
CA GLU A 370 -9.54 -14.05 -32.24
C GLU A 370 -8.09 -13.58 -32.43
N LEU A 371 -7.56 -12.82 -31.47
CA LEU A 371 -6.20 -12.28 -31.55
C LEU A 371 -5.12 -13.27 -31.09
N ALA A 372 -5.46 -14.25 -30.25
CA ALA A 372 -4.49 -15.16 -29.63
C ALA A 372 -3.60 -15.94 -30.62
N PRO A 373 -4.11 -16.48 -31.75
CA PRO A 373 -3.27 -17.19 -32.73
C PRO A 373 -2.55 -16.25 -33.72
N GLN A 374 -2.91 -14.96 -33.75
CA GLN A 374 -2.38 -14.02 -34.76
C GLN A 374 -0.90 -13.71 -34.54
N GLY A 375 -0.19 -13.42 -35.63
CA GLY A 375 1.24 -13.15 -35.61
C GLY A 375 2.10 -14.40 -35.46
N PHE A 376 1.56 -15.56 -35.88
CA PHE A 376 2.24 -16.86 -35.80
C PHE A 376 2.64 -17.24 -34.37
N SER A 377 1.82 -16.88 -33.38
CA SER A 377 2.07 -17.14 -31.96
C SER A 377 2.25 -18.63 -31.63
N LEU A 378 1.66 -19.51 -32.45
CA LEU A 378 1.78 -20.97 -32.36
C LEU A 378 3.05 -21.55 -32.99
N ALA A 379 3.90 -20.71 -33.61
CA ALA A 379 5.17 -21.17 -34.20
C ALA A 379 6.07 -21.82 -33.15
N THR A 380 6.13 -21.25 -31.93
CA THR A 380 6.94 -21.82 -30.85
C THR A 380 6.48 -23.23 -30.49
N ASP A 381 5.18 -23.49 -30.53
CA ASP A 381 4.58 -24.79 -30.25
C ASP A 381 4.99 -25.84 -31.30
N VAL A 382 5.15 -25.44 -32.57
CA VAL A 382 5.72 -26.31 -33.64
C VAL A 382 7.17 -26.67 -33.33
N ALA A 383 7.99 -25.69 -32.97
CA ALA A 383 9.39 -25.93 -32.62
C ALA A 383 9.51 -26.86 -31.41
N GLU A 384 8.72 -26.63 -30.36
CA GLU A 384 8.69 -27.48 -29.17
C GLU A 384 8.17 -28.89 -29.48
N TRP A 385 7.19 -29.03 -30.38
CA TRP A 385 6.70 -30.33 -30.84
C TRP A 385 7.79 -31.12 -31.58
N LEU A 386 8.60 -30.47 -32.43
CA LEU A 386 9.75 -31.09 -33.08
C LEU A 386 10.80 -31.51 -32.05
N VAL A 387 11.07 -30.68 -31.03
CA VAL A 387 12.00 -31.01 -29.94
C VAL A 387 11.52 -32.21 -29.12
N LYS A 388 10.21 -32.34 -28.87
CA LYS A 388 9.61 -33.53 -28.23
C LYS A 388 9.82 -34.80 -29.05
N LYS A 389 10.06 -34.68 -30.37
CA LYS A 389 10.47 -35.77 -31.27
C LYS A 389 11.99 -35.92 -31.40
N HIS A 390 12.76 -35.32 -30.48
CA HIS A 390 14.22 -35.34 -30.42
C HIS A 390 14.93 -34.62 -31.58
N VAL A 391 14.26 -33.70 -32.27
CA VAL A 391 14.92 -32.78 -33.20
C VAL A 391 15.70 -31.73 -32.38
N PRO A 392 16.98 -31.47 -32.67
CA PRO A 392 17.73 -30.42 -31.99
C PRO A 392 17.02 -29.06 -32.11
N PHE A 393 16.96 -28.28 -31.03
CA PHE A 393 16.20 -27.02 -31.00
C PHE A 393 16.60 -26.05 -32.12
N ARG A 394 17.90 -25.98 -32.46
CA ARG A 394 18.37 -25.14 -33.57
C ARG A 394 17.67 -25.51 -34.89
N ASP A 395 17.62 -26.80 -35.19
CA ASP A 395 17.06 -27.30 -36.44
C ASP A 395 15.51 -27.19 -36.40
N ALA A 396 14.88 -27.43 -35.24
CA ALA A 396 13.45 -27.21 -35.03
C ALA A 396 13.04 -25.75 -35.23
N HIS A 397 13.85 -24.80 -34.74
CA HIS A 397 13.65 -23.38 -34.91
C HIS A 397 13.82 -22.94 -36.37
N GLU A 398 14.81 -23.47 -37.08
CA GLU A 398 15.01 -23.21 -38.51
C GLU A 398 13.82 -23.72 -39.35
N ILE A 399 13.40 -24.97 -39.13
CA ILE A 399 12.21 -25.56 -39.78
C ILE A 399 10.97 -24.72 -39.51
N THR A 400 10.78 -24.29 -38.27
CA THR A 400 9.63 -23.45 -37.88
C THR A 400 9.69 -22.07 -38.53
N GLY A 401 10.87 -21.45 -38.62
CA GLY A 401 11.05 -20.16 -39.28
C GLY A 401 10.74 -20.24 -40.79
N GLU A 402 11.15 -21.31 -41.45
CA GLU A 402 10.77 -21.56 -42.86
C GLU A 402 9.27 -21.80 -43.02
N LEU A 403 8.64 -22.49 -42.05
CA LEU A 403 7.20 -22.71 -42.04
C LEU A 403 6.42 -21.40 -41.90
N VAL A 404 6.83 -20.52 -40.98
CA VAL A 404 6.24 -19.18 -40.81
C VAL A 404 6.39 -18.38 -42.11
N LYS A 405 7.58 -18.36 -42.70
CA LYS A 405 7.84 -17.65 -43.96
C LYS A 405 6.96 -18.18 -45.11
N LEU A 406 6.73 -19.49 -45.17
CA LEU A 406 5.82 -20.08 -46.15
C LEU A 406 4.38 -19.61 -45.92
N ALA A 407 3.89 -19.69 -44.67
CA ALA A 407 2.55 -19.26 -44.29
C ALA A 407 2.30 -17.77 -44.60
N GLU A 408 3.25 -16.90 -44.24
CA GLU A 408 3.24 -15.47 -44.57
C GLU A 408 3.15 -15.23 -46.07
N SER A 409 3.97 -15.93 -46.86
CA SER A 409 3.98 -15.77 -48.31
C SER A 409 2.65 -16.17 -48.98
N GLN A 410 1.87 -17.04 -48.33
CA GLN A 410 0.56 -17.49 -48.79
C GLN A 410 -0.61 -16.72 -48.16
N GLY A 411 -0.36 -15.85 -47.19
CA GLY A 411 -1.40 -15.15 -46.43
C GLY A 411 -2.32 -16.09 -45.63
N ARG A 412 -1.75 -17.18 -45.07
CA ARG A 412 -2.48 -18.23 -44.33
C ARG A 412 -1.94 -18.39 -42.91
N GLY A 413 -2.76 -18.92 -42.00
CA GLY A 413 -2.29 -19.39 -40.69
C GLY A 413 -1.43 -20.65 -40.80
N LEU A 414 -0.73 -21.02 -39.73
CA LEU A 414 0.06 -22.27 -39.69
C LEU A 414 -0.87 -23.48 -39.74
N GLU A 415 -2.00 -23.38 -39.04
CA GLU A 415 -3.10 -24.34 -38.98
C GLU A 415 -3.74 -24.60 -40.35
N ASP A 416 -3.68 -23.62 -41.25
CA ASP A 416 -4.30 -23.69 -42.56
C ASP A 416 -3.41 -24.39 -43.60
N LEU A 417 -2.09 -24.47 -43.41
CA LEU A 417 -1.19 -25.10 -44.38
C LEU A 417 -1.56 -26.57 -44.58
N ASP A 418 -1.62 -27.05 -45.83
CA ASP A 418 -1.92 -28.46 -46.14
C ASP A 418 -0.69 -29.37 -45.96
N ASP A 419 -0.89 -30.68 -46.02
CA ASP A 419 0.18 -31.65 -45.76
C ASP A 419 1.30 -31.59 -46.80
N ALA A 420 1.00 -31.15 -48.02
CA ALA A 420 2.01 -30.93 -49.06
C ALA A 420 2.88 -29.71 -48.73
N ALA A 421 2.27 -28.62 -48.26
CA ALA A 421 2.98 -27.44 -47.78
C ALA A 421 3.86 -27.77 -46.57
N LEU A 422 3.34 -28.50 -45.58
CA LEU A 422 4.12 -28.95 -44.42
C LEU A 422 5.34 -29.79 -44.83
N ALA A 423 5.14 -30.80 -45.68
CA ALA A 423 6.21 -31.67 -46.16
C ALA A 423 7.23 -30.94 -47.06
N SER A 424 6.83 -29.86 -47.73
CA SER A 424 7.74 -29.03 -48.55
C SER A 424 8.78 -28.27 -47.72
N VAL A 425 8.47 -27.98 -46.45
CA VAL A 425 9.38 -27.35 -45.50
C VAL A 425 10.27 -28.41 -44.85
N SER A 426 9.67 -29.49 -44.34
CA SER A 426 10.44 -30.58 -43.73
C SER A 426 9.66 -31.89 -43.69
N PRO A 427 10.27 -33.05 -44.00
CA PRO A 427 9.62 -34.35 -43.83
C PRO A 427 9.30 -34.68 -42.37
N LEU A 428 9.85 -33.92 -41.41
CA LEU A 428 9.58 -34.07 -39.98
C LEU A 428 8.24 -33.44 -39.56
N LEU A 429 7.68 -32.54 -40.37
CA LEU A 429 6.37 -31.92 -40.15
C LEU A 429 5.24 -32.84 -40.62
N THR A 430 5.04 -33.93 -39.88
CA THR A 430 3.91 -34.84 -40.11
C THR A 430 2.57 -34.17 -39.78
N PRO A 431 1.43 -34.63 -40.33
CA PRO A 431 0.10 -34.05 -40.04
C PRO A 431 -0.24 -33.92 -38.54
N ASP A 432 0.33 -34.79 -37.69
CA ASP A 432 0.23 -34.73 -36.23
C ASP A 432 0.66 -33.39 -35.61
N VAL A 433 1.46 -32.55 -36.31
CA VAL A 433 1.82 -31.20 -35.84
C VAL A 433 0.59 -30.32 -35.59
N ARG A 434 -0.53 -30.60 -36.27
CA ARG A 434 -1.80 -29.89 -36.06
C ARG A 434 -2.33 -30.01 -34.63
N SER A 435 -1.92 -31.01 -33.86
CA SER A 435 -2.32 -31.15 -32.46
C SER A 435 -1.83 -30.01 -31.56
N VAL A 436 -0.82 -29.25 -32.00
CA VAL A 436 -0.29 -28.07 -31.30
C VAL A 436 -0.58 -26.76 -32.03
N LEU A 437 -1.32 -26.81 -33.14
CA LEU A 437 -1.74 -25.65 -33.94
C LEU A 437 -3.17 -25.23 -33.58
N SER A 438 -3.52 -25.31 -32.31
CA SER A 438 -4.71 -24.67 -31.74
C SER A 438 -4.33 -23.91 -30.48
N ILE A 439 -5.06 -22.84 -30.17
CA ILE A 439 -4.81 -22.04 -28.97
C ILE A 439 -5.05 -22.86 -27.69
N GLU A 440 -6.03 -23.77 -27.72
CA GLU A 440 -6.32 -24.69 -26.61
C GLU A 440 -5.18 -25.69 -26.43
N GLY A 441 -4.65 -26.25 -27.52
CA GLY A 441 -3.53 -27.18 -27.51
C GLY A 441 -2.25 -26.52 -26.98
N SER A 442 -1.98 -25.28 -27.42
CA SER A 442 -0.87 -24.47 -26.94
C SER A 442 -0.94 -24.26 -25.43
N VAL A 443 -2.07 -23.75 -24.94
CA VAL A 443 -2.31 -23.49 -23.51
C VAL A 443 -2.21 -24.78 -22.69
N ALA A 444 -2.87 -25.86 -23.14
CA ALA A 444 -2.91 -27.13 -22.42
C ALA A 444 -1.51 -27.79 -22.30
N SER A 445 -0.64 -27.56 -23.28
CA SER A 445 0.71 -28.15 -23.29
C SER A 445 1.69 -27.51 -22.29
N ARG A 446 1.32 -26.36 -21.71
CA ARG A 446 2.13 -25.60 -20.74
C ARG A 446 1.74 -25.98 -19.31
N ASP A 447 1.86 -27.27 -19.00
CA ASP A 447 1.37 -27.94 -17.77
C ASP A 447 2.41 -28.04 -16.63
N GLY A 448 3.59 -27.44 -16.83
CA GLY A 448 4.57 -27.25 -15.77
C GLY A 448 4.05 -26.35 -14.64
N VAL A 449 4.66 -26.45 -13.45
CA VAL A 449 4.29 -25.61 -12.30
C VAL A 449 4.37 -24.13 -12.67
N GLY A 450 3.28 -23.40 -12.44
CA GLY A 450 3.16 -21.98 -12.81
C GLY A 450 2.90 -21.73 -14.30
N GLY A 451 2.70 -22.78 -15.10
CA GLY A 451 2.28 -22.65 -16.49
C GLY A 451 0.80 -22.25 -16.63
N THR A 452 0.39 -21.95 -17.87
CA THR A 452 -0.95 -21.44 -18.17
C THR A 452 -1.98 -22.54 -18.46
N ALA A 453 -1.62 -23.82 -18.39
CA ALA A 453 -2.60 -24.89 -18.57
C ALA A 453 -3.74 -24.80 -17.53
N PRO A 454 -5.00 -25.17 -17.88
CA PRO A 454 -6.16 -24.97 -16.99
C PRO A 454 -5.97 -25.53 -15.58
N ASP A 455 -5.46 -26.76 -15.46
CA ASP A 455 -5.22 -27.39 -14.17
C ASP A 455 -4.17 -26.65 -13.34
N ARG A 456 -3.13 -26.10 -13.98
CA ARG A 456 -2.08 -25.30 -13.31
C ARG A 456 -2.60 -23.96 -12.83
N VAL A 457 -3.47 -23.33 -13.59
CA VAL A 457 -4.09 -22.05 -13.21
C VAL A 457 -5.10 -22.25 -12.09
N ALA A 458 -5.87 -23.34 -12.10
CA ALA A 458 -6.75 -23.71 -10.99
C ALA A 458 -5.97 -23.97 -9.68
N GLU A 459 -4.86 -24.70 -9.75
CA GLU A 459 -3.95 -24.89 -8.62
C GLU A 459 -3.35 -23.57 -8.13
N GLN A 460 -2.95 -22.69 -9.06
CA GLN A 460 -2.41 -21.38 -8.74
C GLN A 460 -3.44 -20.51 -8.01
N LEU A 461 -4.68 -20.47 -8.48
CA LEU A 461 -5.79 -19.75 -7.84
C LEU A 461 -6.00 -20.25 -6.42
N ALA A 462 -6.15 -21.56 -6.23
CA ALA A 462 -6.35 -22.15 -4.90
C ALA A 462 -5.18 -21.81 -3.95
N ARG A 463 -3.94 -21.87 -4.47
CA ARG A 463 -2.74 -21.53 -3.70
C ARG A 463 -2.68 -20.05 -3.33
N LEU A 464 -3.06 -19.15 -4.25
CA LEU A 464 -3.12 -17.71 -3.98
C LEU A 464 -4.12 -17.42 -2.87
N THR A 465 -5.35 -17.95 -2.97
CA THR A 465 -6.40 -17.79 -1.96
C THR A 465 -5.94 -18.27 -0.59
N GLU A 466 -5.31 -19.45 -0.51
CA GLU A 466 -4.78 -19.97 0.76
C GLU A 466 -3.65 -19.10 1.33
N ARG A 467 -2.74 -18.62 0.48
CA ARG A 467 -1.66 -17.73 0.94
C ARG A 467 -2.20 -16.39 1.44
N VAL A 468 -3.17 -15.81 0.76
CA VAL A 468 -3.84 -14.58 1.21
C VAL A 468 -4.50 -14.82 2.57
N ARG A 469 -5.20 -15.94 2.76
CA ARG A 469 -5.81 -16.32 4.05
C ARG A 469 -4.78 -16.38 5.18
N VAL A 470 -3.65 -17.06 4.95
CA VAL A 470 -2.57 -17.18 5.95
C VAL A 470 -1.94 -15.82 6.29
N VAL A 471 -1.62 -15.01 5.27
CA VAL A 471 -1.00 -13.69 5.50
C VAL A 471 -1.97 -12.73 6.19
N ARG A 472 -3.24 -12.70 5.77
CA ARG A 472 -4.29 -11.89 6.40
C ARG A 472 -4.55 -12.31 7.85
N GLY A 473 -4.58 -13.60 8.15
CA GLY A 473 -4.68 -14.10 9.53
C GLY A 473 -3.53 -13.60 10.39
N SER A 474 -2.29 -13.71 9.90
CA SER A 474 -1.11 -13.18 10.59
C SER A 474 -1.17 -11.68 10.84
N LEU A 475 -1.68 -10.89 9.89
CA LEU A 475 -1.86 -9.43 10.04
C LEU A 475 -2.93 -9.06 11.08
N ARG A 476 -3.89 -9.96 11.33
CA ARG A 476 -4.92 -9.83 12.38
C ARG A 476 -4.50 -10.36 13.74
N GLY A 477 -3.28 -10.87 13.87
CA GLY A 477 -2.80 -11.52 15.09
C GLY A 477 -3.38 -12.93 15.32
N GLU A 478 -4.01 -13.53 14.30
CA GLU A 478 -4.42 -14.93 14.34
C GLU A 478 -3.16 -15.81 14.19
N ARG A 479 -2.94 -16.76 15.11
CA ARG A 479 -1.83 -17.72 14.97
C ARG A 479 -2.11 -18.65 13.79
N PRO A 480 -1.08 -19.04 13.00
CA PRO A 480 -1.23 -19.87 11.81
C PRO A 480 -1.79 -21.27 12.09
#